data_AF-A0A6M4YIQ2-F1
#
_entry.id   AF-A0A6M4YIQ2-F1
#
_cell.length_a   1.000
_cell.length_b   1.000
_cell.length_c   1.000
_cell.angle_alpha   90.00
_cell.angle_beta   90.00
_cell.angle_gamma   90.00
#
_symmetry.space_group_name_H-M   'P 1'
#
loop_
_entity.id
_entity.type
_entity.pdbx_description
1 polymer ?
#
loop_
_entity_poly.entity_id
_entity_poly.type
_entity_poly.pdbx_seq_one_letter_code
_entity_poly.pdbx_strand_id
1 'polypeptide(L)' 'MNLPPGKNHLTALDILLELSGWLADNVQMQAEPAIVAHLPSGYLLTQSDCVEAIDTRLHQLRH' A
#
# COMPACT_ATOMS: atom_id res chain seq x y z
N MET A 1 -3.31 -10.22 6.48
CA MET A 1 -1.91 -10.67 6.56
C MET A 1 -1.90 -12.18 6.69
N ASN A 2 -1.57 -12.87 5.61
CA ASN A 2 -1.29 -14.31 5.65
C ASN A 2 0.22 -14.52 5.54
N LEU A 3 0.78 -15.40 6.36
CA LEU A 3 2.18 -15.80 6.21
C LEU A 3 2.29 -16.70 4.97
N PRO A 4 3.19 -16.40 4.02
CA PRO A 4 3.46 -17.32 2.93
C PRO A 4 3.92 -18.68 3.46
N PRO A 5 3.49 -19.81 2.86
CA PRO A 5 3.91 -21.14 3.30
C PRO A 5 5.44 -21.24 3.38
N GLY A 6 5.97 -21.66 4.54
CA GLY A 6 7.40 -21.81 4.76
C GLY A 6 8.14 -20.57 5.30
N LYS A 7 7.44 -19.47 5.61
CA LYS A 7 8.03 -18.31 6.31
C LYS A 7 7.61 -18.28 7.79
N ASN A 8 8.59 -18.17 8.68
CA ASN A 8 8.36 -18.03 10.13
C ASN A 8 8.13 -16.56 10.56
N HIS A 9 8.43 -15.60 9.69
CA HIS A 9 8.24 -14.17 9.92
C HIS A 9 8.00 -13.45 8.58
N LEU A 10 7.29 -12.33 8.64
CA LEU A 10 7.14 -11.44 7.49
C LEU A 10 8.36 -10.53 7.41
N THR A 11 8.96 -10.42 6.22
CA THR A 11 9.95 -9.38 5.96
C THR A 11 9.26 -8.04 5.73
N ALA A 12 10.00 -6.92 5.82
CA ALA A 12 9.45 -5.62 5.44
C ALA A 12 8.92 -5.61 3.99
N LEU A 13 9.55 -6.35 3.09
CA LEU A 13 9.11 -6.48 1.69
C LEU A 13 7.82 -7.28 1.57
N ASP A 14 7.64 -8.33 2.37
CA ASP A 14 6.38 -9.10 2.43
C ASP A 14 5.23 -8.23 2.95
N ILE A 15 5.48 -7.43 3.98
CA ILE A 15 4.47 -6.51 4.55
C ILE A 15 4.07 -5.45 3.53
N LEU A 16 5.04 -4.83 2.85
CA LEU A 16 4.76 -3.80 1.85
C LEU A 16 3.99 -4.37 0.66
N LEU A 17 4.29 -5.60 0.24
CA LEU A 17 3.58 -6.26 -0.86
C LEU A 17 2.11 -6.56 -0.49
N GLU A 18 1.88 -7.13 0.70
CA GLU A 18 0.54 -7.39 1.20
C GLU A 18 -0.26 -6.10 1.42
N LEU A 19 0.38 -5.05 1.92
CA LEU A 19 -0.27 -3.75 2.13
C LEU A 19 -0.65 -3.09 0.80
N SER A 20 0.22 -3.14 -0.21
CA SER A 20 -0.09 -2.61 -1.55
C SER A 20 -1.30 -3.33 -2.15
N GLY A 21 -1.30 -4.67 -2.13
CA GLY A 21 -2.43 -5.47 -2.64
C GLY A 21 -3.73 -5.16 -1.91
N TRP A 22 -3.70 -5.11 -0.57
CA TRP A 22 -4.88 -4.77 0.22
C TRP A 22 -5.41 -3.36 -0.09
N LEU A 23 -4.54 -2.36 -0.22
CA LEU A 23 -4.96 -1.00 -0.57
C LEU A 23 -5.54 -0.94 -1.98
N ALA A 24 -4.94 -1.62 -2.96
CA ALA A 24 -5.43 -1.68 -4.33
C ALA A 24 -6.83 -2.31 -4.41
N ASP A 25 -7.06 -3.41 -3.68
CA ASP A 25 -8.39 -4.03 -3.60
C ASP A 25 -9.42 -3.08 -2.98
N ASN A 26 -9.05 -2.35 -1.92
CA ASN A 26 -9.94 -1.35 -1.31
C ASN A 26 -10.26 -0.20 -2.26
N VAL A 27 -9.28 0.29 -3.02
CA VAL A 27 -9.49 1.32 -4.05
C VAL A 27 -10.50 0.85 -5.10
N GLN A 28 -10.42 -0.42 -5.53
CA GLN A 28 -11.38 -0.97 -6.49
C GLN A 28 -12.79 -1.14 -5.93
N MET A 29 -12.90 -1.39 -4.62
CA MET A 29 -14.19 -1.58 -3.95
C MET A 29 -14.90 -0.26 -3.60
N GLN A 30 -14.19 0.87 -3.58
CA GLN A 30 -14.77 2.15 -3.20
C GLN A 30 -15.31 2.94 -4.40
N ALA A 31 -16.48 3.55 -4.21
CA ALA A 31 -17.10 4.42 -5.22
C ALA A 31 -16.47 5.82 -5.28
N GLU A 32 -15.85 6.26 -4.18
CA GLU A 32 -15.17 7.55 -4.06
C GLU A 32 -13.76 7.34 -3.48
N PRO A 33 -12.78 8.20 -3.80
CA PRO A 33 -11.44 8.09 -3.24
C PRO A 33 -11.44 8.22 -1.71
N ALA A 34 -11.00 7.19 -1.00
CA ALA A 34 -10.77 7.29 0.44
C ALA A 34 -9.60 8.23 0.74
N ILE A 35 -9.90 9.29 1.50
CA ILE A 35 -8.90 10.20 2.03
C ILE A 35 -8.21 9.56 3.24
N VAL A 36 -6.90 9.43 3.14
CA VAL A 36 -6.02 8.88 4.18
C VAL A 36 -5.50 9.99 5.08
N ALA A 37 -5.17 11.16 4.52
CA ALA A 37 -4.70 12.30 5.30
C ALA A 37 -4.94 13.65 4.60
N HIS A 38 -5.11 14.69 5.41
CA HIS A 38 -5.09 16.08 4.95
C HIS A 38 -3.68 16.65 5.14
N LEU A 39 -2.98 16.94 4.05
CA LEU A 39 -1.65 17.53 4.13
C LEU A 39 -1.74 19.05 4.35
N PRO A 40 -0.77 19.67 5.05
CA PRO A 40 -0.72 21.13 5.23
C PRO A 40 -0.67 21.94 3.93
N SER A 41 -0.27 21.31 2.82
CA SER A 41 -0.29 21.88 1.47
C SER A 41 -1.69 22.07 0.89
N GLY A 42 -2.73 21.55 1.56
CA GLY A 42 -4.08 21.44 1.01
C GLY A 42 -4.29 20.21 0.13
N TYR A 43 -3.25 19.39 -0.08
CA TYR A 43 -3.37 18.12 -0.79
C TYR A 43 -4.08 17.08 0.09
N LEU A 44 -5.04 16.37 -0.49
CA LEU A 44 -5.70 15.24 0.15
C LEU A 44 -4.99 13.98 -0.28
N LEU A 45 -4.25 13.37 0.64
CA LEU A 45 -3.60 12.09 0.40
C LEU A 45 -4.68 11.01 0.31
N THR A 46 -4.76 10.33 -0.83
CA THR A 46 -5.73 9.28 -1.10
C THR A 46 -5.14 7.89 -0.89
N GLN A 47 -5.98 6.86 -0.84
CA GLN A 47 -5.52 5.47 -0.86
C GLN A 47 -4.73 5.14 -2.12
N SER A 48 -5.10 5.69 -3.28
CA SER A 48 -4.37 5.49 -4.54
C SER A 48 -2.94 6.05 -4.47
N ASP A 49 -2.76 7.21 -3.85
CA ASP A 49 -1.42 7.79 -3.64
C ASP A 49 -0.55 6.90 -2.74
N CYS A 50 -1.17 6.29 -1.72
CA CYS A 50 -0.48 5.32 -0.86
C CYS A 50 -0.05 4.07 -1.64
N VAL A 51 -0.90 3.55 -2.53
CA VAL A 51 -0.54 2.41 -3.41
C VAL A 51 0.65 2.78 -4.27
N GLU A 52 0.62 3.93 -4.95
CA GLU A 52 1.70 4.39 -5.82
C GLU A 52 3.02 4.56 -5.05
N ALA A 53 2.97 5.16 -3.85
CA ALA A 53 4.15 5.34 -3.02
C ALA A 53 4.76 4.00 -2.56
N ILE A 54 3.92 3.03 -2.20
CA ILE A 54 4.37 1.69 -1.80
C ILE A 54 4.95 0.93 -3.00
N ASP A 55 4.29 0.98 -4.16
CA ASP A 55 4.77 0.31 -5.37
C ASP A 55 6.10 0.88 -5.85
N THR A 56 6.25 2.20 -5.81
CA THR A 56 7.53 2.88 -6.08
C THR A 56 8.61 2.40 -5.12
N ARG A 57 8.29 2.28 -3.83
CA ARG A 57 9.25 1.77 -2.83
C ARG A 57 9.59 0.30 -3.05
N LEU A 58 8.61 -0.54 -3.39
CA LEU A 58 8.81 -1.95 -3.71
C LEU A 58 9.72 -2.11 -4.93
N HIS A 59 9.54 -1.27 -5.96
CA HIS A 59 10.40 -1.24 -7.13
C HIS A 59 11.85 -0.89 -6.75
N GLN A 60 12.05 0.15 -5.93
CA GLN A 60 13.37 0.55 -5.44
C GLN A 60 14.07 -0.54 -4.60
N LEU A 61 13.32 -1.33 -3.84
CA LEU A 61 13.90 -2.40 -2.99
C LEU A 61 14.22 -3.68 -3.77
N ARG A 62 13.73 -3.82 -5.01
CA ARG A 62 13.99 -4.97 -5.88
C ARG A 62 15.19 -4.74 -6.82
N HIS A 63 15.74 -3.53 -6.86
CA HIS A 63 16.89 -3.11 -7.68
C HIS A 63 18.08 -2.73 -6.79
#